data_AF-M2QYP9-F1
#
_entry.id   AF-M2QYP9-F1
#
_cell.length_a   1.000
_cell.length_b   1.000
_cell.length_c   1.000
_cell.angle_alpha   90.00
_cell.angle_beta   90.00
_cell.angle_gamma   90.00
#
_symmetry.space_group_name_H-M   'P 1'
#
loop_
_entity.id
_entity.type
_entity.pdbx_description
1 polymer ?
#
loop_
_entity_poly.entity_id
_entity_poly.type
_entity_poly.pdbx_seq_one_letter_code
_entity_poly.pdbx_strand_id
1 'polypeptide(L)'
;DHRKGMSKYRCYQCTAEINISKARDHVGHHILKSLRQVPEQRVEEPIGSTMPCGFCGRSGITTCSEVFLTKGSKPQAFSRCRHYNKFHYKPALRSTVTSRSTNVPILCAI
;
A
#
# COMPACT_ATOMS: atom_id res chain seq x y z
N ASP A 1 -0.11 25.04 10.48
CA ASP A 1 -1.52 25.05 10.08
C ASP A 1 -1.77 23.87 9.13
N HIS A 2 -2.49 22.82 9.58
CA HIS A 2 -2.63 21.56 8.84
C HIS A 2 -4.12 21.17 8.73
N ARG A 3 -4.80 21.74 7.73
CA ARG A 3 -6.13 21.27 7.31
C ARG A 3 -6.00 19.85 6.76
N LYS A 4 -6.36 18.88 7.60
CA LYS A 4 -6.40 17.44 7.35
C LYS A 4 -7.59 17.09 6.45
N GLY A 5 -7.62 17.62 5.23
CA GLY A 5 -8.51 17.11 4.19
C GLY A 5 -8.09 15.69 3.87
N MET A 6 -9.00 14.72 4.05
CA MET A 6 -8.76 13.33 3.67
C MET A 6 -8.62 13.25 2.15
N SER A 7 -7.40 13.43 1.65
CA SER A 7 -7.10 13.34 0.23
C SER A 7 -7.54 11.96 -0.27
N LYS A 8 -8.40 11.97 -1.29
CA LYS A 8 -8.86 10.77 -1.98
C LYS A 8 -8.16 10.67 -3.32
N TYR A 9 -8.05 9.46 -3.86
CA TYR A 9 -7.58 9.24 -5.22
C TYR A 9 -8.31 8.08 -5.86
N ARG A 10 -8.26 8.02 -7.19
CA ARG A 10 -8.82 6.92 -7.97
C ARG A 10 -7.82 5.78 -8.07
N CYS A 11 -8.17 4.60 -7.54
CA CYS A 11 -7.33 3.40 -7.65
C CYS A 11 -7.04 3.07 -9.12
N TYR A 12 -5.80 2.76 -9.45
CA TYR A 12 -5.41 2.41 -10.83
C TYR A 12 -5.96 1.06 -11.26
N GLN A 13 -6.10 0.12 -10.32
CA GLN A 13 -6.54 -1.23 -10.63
C GLN A 13 -8.05 -1.30 -10.85
N CYS A 14 -8.86 -0.76 -9.94
CA CYS A 14 -10.32 -0.95 -9.97
C CYS A 14 -11.13 0.35 -10.12
N THR A 15 -10.47 1.50 -10.28
CA THR A 15 -11.09 2.82 -10.41
C THR A 15 -11.90 3.33 -9.22
N ALA A 16 -11.95 2.59 -8.12
CA ALA A 16 -12.61 3.02 -6.90
C ALA A 16 -11.98 4.30 -6.35
N GLU A 17 -12.81 5.24 -5.89
CA GLU A 17 -12.33 6.40 -5.15
C GLU A 17 -11.99 5.97 -3.72
N ILE A 18 -10.72 6.09 -3.36
CA ILE A 18 -10.20 5.62 -2.08
C ILE A 18 -9.57 6.76 -1.29
N ASN A 19 -9.79 6.75 0.01
CA ASN A 19 -9.09 7.63 0.94
C ASN A 19 -7.62 7.21 1.00
N ILE A 20 -6.68 8.17 0.91
CA ILE A 20 -5.24 7.89 0.96
C ILE A 20 -4.85 7.12 2.24
N SER A 21 -5.55 7.33 3.37
CA SER A 21 -5.33 6.54 4.60
C SER A 21 -5.67 5.05 4.47
N LYS A 22 -6.45 4.66 3.47
CA LYS A 22 -6.85 3.28 3.16
C LYS A 22 -6.10 2.70 1.97
N ALA A 23 -5.25 3.48 1.30
CA ALA A 23 -4.53 3.08 0.09
C ALA A 23 -3.83 1.73 0.23
N ARG A 24 -3.06 1.57 1.31
CA ARG A 24 -2.27 0.36 1.57
C ARG A 24 -3.12 -0.90 1.73
N ASP A 25 -4.23 -0.81 2.46
CA ASP A 25 -5.13 -1.94 2.69
C ASP A 25 -5.89 -2.30 1.41
N HIS A 26 -6.40 -1.28 0.69
CA HIS A 26 -7.10 -1.46 -0.57
C HIS A 26 -6.21 -2.10 -1.64
N VAL A 27 -5.04 -1.51 -1.90
CA VAL A 27 -4.07 -2.03 -2.88
C VAL A 27 -3.50 -3.37 -2.44
N GLY A 28 -3.33 -3.58 -1.12
CA GLY A 28 -2.91 -4.86 -0.57
C GLY A 28 -3.84 -6.01 -0.95
N HIS A 29 -5.15 -5.77 -1.06
CA HIS A 29 -6.08 -6.78 -1.56
C HIS A 29 -5.83 -7.13 -3.04
N HIS A 30 -5.59 -6.13 -3.89
CA HIS A 30 -5.27 -6.36 -5.30
C HIS A 30 -3.97 -7.16 -5.46
N ILE A 31 -2.92 -6.76 -4.73
CA ILE A 31 -1.63 -7.47 -4.71
C ILE A 31 -1.84 -8.92 -4.26
N LEU A 32 -2.55 -9.15 -3.16
CA LEU A 32 -2.77 -10.49 -2.63
C LEU A 32 -3.54 -11.38 -3.62
N LYS A 33 -4.59 -10.86 -4.25
CA LYS A 33 -5.35 -11.62 -5.26
C LYS A 33 -4.50 -11.92 -6.48
N SER A 34 -3.74 -10.95 -6.98
CA SER A 34 -2.79 -11.15 -8.09
C SER A 34 -1.76 -12.24 -7.76
N LEU A 35 -1.17 -12.21 -6.56
CA LEU A 35 -0.21 -13.23 -6.11
C LEU A 35 -0.84 -14.62 -5.96
N ARG A 36 -2.13 -14.69 -5.67
CA ARG A 36 -2.89 -15.93 -5.55
C ARG A 36 -3.59 -16.35 -6.84
N GLN A 37 -3.34 -15.64 -7.95
CA GLN A 37 -3.99 -15.87 -9.23
C GLN A 37 -5.52 -15.87 -9.14
N VAL A 38 -6.08 -15.12 -8.18
CA VAL A 38 -7.52 -14.94 -8.04
C VAL A 38 -7.94 -13.83 -9.01
N PRO A 39 -8.79 -14.13 -10.00
CA PRO A 39 -9.24 -13.13 -10.95
C PRO A 39 -10.00 -12.01 -10.26
N GLU A 40 -9.75 -10.77 -10.67
CA GLU A 40 -10.51 -9.60 -10.24
C GLU A 40 -11.40 -9.12 -11.37
N GLN A 41 -12.65 -8.82 -11.05
CA GLN A 41 -13.57 -8.22 -12.00
C GLN A 41 -13.19 -6.75 -12.19
N ARG A 42 -13.18 -6.28 -13.44
CA ARG A 42 -12.98 -4.86 -13.81
C ARG A 42 -11.63 -4.30 -13.36
N VAL A 43 -10.56 -5.00 -13.72
CA VAL A 43 -9.19 -4.48 -13.58
C VAL A 43 -8.84 -3.65 -14.81
N GLU A 44 -8.64 -2.34 -14.63
CA GLU A 44 -8.18 -1.44 -15.69
C GLU A 44 -6.67 -1.55 -15.91
N GLU A 45 -5.89 -1.47 -14.82
CA GLU A 45 -4.44 -1.71 -14.84
C GLU A 45 -4.11 -2.92 -13.97
N PRO A 46 -3.35 -3.93 -14.47
CA PRO A 46 -2.92 -5.04 -13.66
C PRO A 46 -1.97 -4.58 -12.53
N ILE A 47 -1.83 -5.40 -11.48
CA ILE A 47 -0.76 -5.22 -10.51
C ILE A 47 0.59 -5.37 -11.21
N GLY A 48 1.53 -4.50 -10.85
CA GLY A 48 2.89 -4.53 -11.39
C GLY A 48 3.58 -5.86 -11.10
N SER A 49 4.27 -6.39 -12.11
CA SER A 49 4.84 -7.75 -12.10
C SER A 49 6.07 -7.92 -11.22
N THR A 50 6.80 -6.84 -10.91
CA THR A 50 8.05 -6.88 -10.15
C THR A 50 7.97 -5.91 -8.98
N MET A 51 7.93 -6.44 -7.74
CA MET A 51 7.89 -5.64 -6.50
C MET A 51 6.85 -4.50 -6.56
N PRO A 52 5.55 -4.81 -6.72
CA PRO A 52 4.52 -3.80 -6.83
C PRO A 52 4.46 -2.90 -5.58
N CYS A 53 4.23 -1.61 -5.81
CA CYS A 53 4.11 -0.65 -4.72
C CYS A 53 2.89 -0.97 -3.85
N GLY A 54 3.09 -1.10 -2.53
CA GLY A 54 2.00 -1.34 -1.59
C GLY A 54 0.93 -0.23 -1.52
N PHE A 55 1.19 0.97 -2.08
CA PHE A 55 0.25 2.10 -2.04
C PHE A 55 -0.47 2.38 -3.35
N CYS A 56 0.09 1.98 -4.50
CA CYS A 56 -0.51 2.24 -5.82
C CYS A 56 -0.58 1.02 -6.75
N GLY A 57 0.01 -0.10 -6.35
CA GLY A 57 -0.03 -1.38 -7.08
C GLY A 57 0.88 -1.45 -8.30
N ARG A 58 1.50 -0.34 -8.72
CA ARG A 58 2.34 -0.25 -9.92
C ARG A 58 3.80 -0.59 -9.61
N SER A 59 4.53 -1.01 -10.65
CA SER A 59 5.98 -1.31 -10.61
C SER A 59 6.76 -0.36 -11.53
N GLY A 60 8.08 -0.33 -11.40
CA GLY A 60 8.96 0.46 -12.29
C GLY A 60 8.93 1.98 -12.06
N ILE A 61 8.26 2.47 -11.02
CA ILE A 61 8.22 3.89 -10.66
C ILE A 61 9.29 4.16 -9.60
N THR A 62 10.28 5.00 -9.91
CA THR A 62 11.41 5.34 -9.02
C THR A 62 10.98 5.83 -7.64
N THR A 63 9.90 6.60 -7.54
CA THR A 63 9.39 7.07 -6.23
C THR A 63 8.68 5.98 -5.43
N CYS A 64 8.33 4.87 -6.06
CA CYS A 64 7.64 3.74 -5.44
C CYS A 64 8.58 2.56 -5.14
N SER A 65 9.76 2.52 -5.76
CA SER A 65 10.73 1.43 -5.59
C SER A 65 11.41 1.39 -4.22
N GLU A 66 11.33 2.49 -3.46
CA GLU A 66 11.98 2.60 -2.16
C GLU A 66 10.94 2.70 -1.04
N VAL A 67 11.03 1.76 -0.10
CA VAL A 67 10.31 1.80 1.17
C VAL A 67 11.33 1.69 2.29
N PHE A 68 11.30 2.68 3.18
CA PHE A 68 12.23 2.80 4.28
C PHE A 68 11.54 2.43 5.58
N LEU A 69 12.28 1.80 6.49
CA LEU A 69 11.84 1.53 7.85
C LEU A 69 12.82 2.19 8.82
N THR A 70 12.35 3.07 9.70
CA THR A 70 13.24 3.66 10.71
C THR A 70 13.77 2.59 11.66
N LYS A 71 15.03 2.72 12.06
CA LYS A 71 15.66 1.84 13.07
C LYS A 71 15.12 2.14 14.48
N GLY A 72 15.24 1.17 15.39
CA GLY A 72 14.92 1.32 16.82
C GLY A 72 13.63 0.64 17.27
N SER A 73 13.22 0.89 18.52
CA SER A 73 12.12 0.19 19.20
C SER A 73 10.71 0.56 18.69
N LYS A 74 10.61 1.63 17.91
CA LYS A 74 9.38 2.14 17.27
C LYS A 74 9.62 2.35 15.77
N PRO A 75 9.76 1.26 15.00
CA PRO A 75 9.98 1.37 13.56
C PRO A 75 8.78 2.05 12.89
N GLN A 76 9.06 2.89 11.90
CA GLN A 76 8.08 3.63 11.12
C GLN A 76 8.41 3.48 9.65
N ALA A 77 7.43 3.00 8.88
CA ALA A 77 7.55 2.90 7.43
C ALA A 77 7.43 4.29 6.79
N PHE A 78 8.18 4.53 5.72
CA PHE A 78 8.11 5.70 4.87
C PHE A 78 8.26 5.30 3.39
N SER A 79 7.52 5.96 2.51
CA SER A 79 7.62 5.80 1.05
C SER A 79 7.48 7.16 0.38
N ARG A 80 8.10 7.31 -0.80
CA ARG A 80 7.92 8.49 -1.66
C ARG A 80 6.77 8.36 -2.66
N CYS A 81 5.99 7.27 -2.59
CA CYS A 81 4.79 7.13 -3.40
C CYS A 81 3.83 8.31 -3.14
N ARG A 82 3.24 8.88 -4.19
CA ARG A 82 2.25 9.98 -4.07
C ARG A 82 1.02 9.63 -3.22
N HIS A 83 0.73 8.33 -3.10
CA HIS A 83 -0.40 7.77 -2.34
C HIS A 83 0.04 7.25 -0.97
N TYR A 84 1.28 7.52 -0.56
CA TYR A 84 1.78 7.18 0.76
C TYR A 84 0.96 7.89 1.84
N ASN A 85 0.58 7.12 2.85
CA ASN A 85 0.02 7.65 4.08
C ASN A 85 0.81 7.11 5.27
N LYS A 86 1.11 7.98 6.24
CA LYS A 86 1.74 7.57 7.49
C LYS A 86 0.78 6.67 8.28
N PHE A 87 1.24 5.47 8.62
CA PHE A 87 0.51 4.51 9.45
C PHE A 87 1.38 4.04 10.62
N HIS A 88 0.74 3.59 11.70
CA HIS A 88 1.47 2.97 12.80
C HIS A 88 1.92 1.56 12.43
N TYR A 89 3.23 1.34 12.38
CA TYR A 89 3.81 0.08 11.92
C TYR A 89 3.40 -1.13 12.77
N LYS A 90 3.63 -1.08 14.10
CA LYS A 90 3.34 -2.22 14.99
C LYS A 90 1.89 -2.69 14.92
N PRO A 91 0.86 -1.82 15.01
CA PRO A 91 -0.53 -2.26 14.83
C PRO A 91 -0.82 -2.84 13.45
N ALA A 92 -0.19 -2.29 12.40
CA ALA A 92 -0.40 -2.75 11.03
C ALA A 92 0.16 -4.16 10.74
N LEU A 93 1.01 -4.70 11.63
CA LEU A 93 1.43 -6.11 11.57
C LEU A 93 0.27 -7.09 11.82
N ARG A 94 -0.85 -6.61 12.37
CA ARG A 94 -2.04 -7.43 12.67
C ARG A 94 -3.16 -7.08 11.71
N SER A 95 -3.69 -8.08 11.02
CA SER A 95 -4.92 -7.93 10.24
C SER A 95 -6.13 -7.78 11.17
N THR A 96 -7.07 -6.93 10.81
CA THR A 96 -8.34 -6.75 11.51
C THR A 96 -9.51 -6.94 10.54
N VAL A 97 -10.74 -6.98 11.07
CA VAL A 97 -11.95 -7.06 10.23
C VAL A 97 -12.04 -5.89 9.24
N THR A 98 -11.55 -4.71 9.62
CA THR A 98 -11.59 -3.46 8.84
C THR A 98 -10.29 -3.13 8.09
N SER A 99 -9.24 -3.92 8.28
CA SER A 99 -7.99 -3.88 7.52
C SER A 99 -7.44 -5.30 7.40
N ARG A 100 -7.92 -6.02 6.40
CA ARG A 100 -7.65 -7.46 6.26
C ARG A 100 -6.26 -7.75 5.72
N SER A 101 -5.65 -6.78 5.02
CA SER A 101 -4.32 -6.91 4.48
C SER A 101 -3.32 -6.15 5.34
N THR A 102 -2.32 -6.85 5.88
CA THR A 102 -1.23 -6.18 6.60
C THR A 102 -0.42 -5.32 5.64
N ASN A 103 -0.05 -5.84 4.45
CA ASN A 103 0.72 -5.17 3.39
C ASN A 103 1.74 -4.16 3.95
N VAL A 104 2.46 -4.61 4.98
CA VAL A 104 3.46 -3.84 5.71
C VAL A 104 4.84 -4.14 5.11
N PRO A 105 5.72 -3.14 5.03
CA PRO A 105 7.10 -3.39 4.65
C PRO A 105 7.74 -4.34 5.65
N ILE A 106 8.43 -5.35 5.16
CA ILE A 106 9.15 -6.32 6.00
C ILE A 106 10.61 -5.88 6.04
N LEU A 107 11.20 -5.88 7.23
CA LEU A 107 12.64 -5.72 7.35
C LEU A 107 13.30 -7.00 6.82
N CYS A 108 13.92 -6.94 5.65
CA CYS A 108 14.78 -8.02 5.19
C CYS A 108 16.00 -8.07 6.12
N ALA A 109 16.14 -9.17 6.88
CA ALA A 109 17.41 -9.51 7.50
C ALA A 109 18.31 -10.00 6.37
N ILE A 110 19.20 -9.14 5.90
CA ILE A 110 20.31 -9.53 5.03
C ILE A 110 21.33 -10.25 5.91
#